data_AF-A0A5U9VPE0-F1
#
_entry.id   AF-A0A5U9VPE0-F1
#
_cell.length_a   1.000
_cell.length_b   1.000
_cell.length_c   1.000
_cell.angle_alpha   90.00
_cell.angle_beta   90.00
_cell.angle_gamma   90.00
#
_symmetry.space_group_name_H-M   'P 1'
#
loop_
_entity.id
_entity.type
_entity.pdbx_description
1 polymer ?
#
loop_
_entity_poly.entity_id
_entity_poly.type
_entity_poly.pdbx_seq_one_letter_code
_entity_poly.pdbx_strand_id
1 'polypeptide(L)'
;MLNKFNIDIDRLGMQVTLYAVLVITNTECVLVPKNEDKTSSNKIEIFFPNLECLLDEVVGGWVGSDIYYMDEVVVTGFLDKGTRINIPFSISQISNFILKRDGDEYKIL
;
A
#
# COMPACT_ATOMS: atom_id res chain seq x y z
N MET A 1 10.74 2.55 18.03
CA MET A 1 10.88 2.41 16.56
C MET A 1 10.06 3.52 15.94
N LEU A 2 10.68 4.49 15.25
CA LEU A 2 9.91 5.45 14.47
C LEU A 2 9.39 4.74 13.23
N ASN A 3 8.07 4.64 13.09
CA ASN A 3 7.45 4.25 11.84
C ASN A 3 7.88 5.27 10.79
N LYS A 4 8.55 4.84 9.70
CA LYS A 4 9.02 5.75 8.65
C LYS A 4 7.89 6.39 7.84
N PHE A 5 6.65 5.91 8.01
CA PHE A 5 5.45 6.62 7.57
C PHE A 5 5.11 7.85 8.44
N ASN A 6 5.81 8.08 9.55
CA ASN A 6 5.47 9.11 10.55
C ASN A 6 4.02 8.98 11.05
N ILE A 7 3.54 7.74 11.16
CA ILE A 7 2.22 7.42 11.68
C ILE A 7 2.35 6.99 13.13
N ASP A 8 1.58 7.66 13.98
CA ASP A 8 1.42 7.32 15.40
C ASP A 8 0.11 6.57 15.65
N ILE A 9 0.04 5.83 16.75
CA ILE A 9 -1.15 5.10 17.19
C ILE A 9 -2.35 6.03 17.43
N ASP A 10 -2.09 7.30 17.76
CA ASP A 10 -3.11 8.33 17.94
C ASP A 10 -3.87 8.67 16.65
N ARG A 11 -3.39 8.19 15.49
CA ARG A 11 -4.07 8.34 14.20
C ARG A 11 -5.00 7.18 13.86
N LEU A 12 -5.12 6.16 14.71
CA LEU A 12 -6.08 5.08 14.50
C LEU A 12 -7.52 5.62 14.42
N GLY A 13 -8.29 5.11 13.46
CA GLY A 13 -9.64 5.58 13.15
C GLY A 13 -9.70 6.90 12.38
N MET A 14 -8.56 7.48 12.01
CA MET A 14 -8.51 8.70 11.18
C MET A 14 -8.27 8.38 9.72
N GLN A 15 -8.78 9.23 8.84
CA GLN A 15 -8.40 9.22 7.43
C GLN A 15 -6.98 9.79 7.28
N VAL A 16 -6.13 9.08 6.54
CA VAL A 16 -4.75 9.45 6.26
C VAL A 16 -4.45 9.30 4.77
N THR A 17 -3.54 10.14 4.26
CA THR A 17 -2.96 9.99 2.93
C THR A 17 -1.52 9.52 3.05
N LEU A 18 -1.19 8.40 2.42
CA LEU A 18 0.13 7.78 2.44
C LEU A 18 0.76 7.84 1.06
N TYR A 19 2.03 8.25 1.04
CA TYR A 19 2.92 8.14 -0.11
C TYR A 19 3.84 6.94 0.13
N ALA A 20 3.65 5.89 -0.66
CA ALA A 20 4.21 4.57 -0.36
C ALA A 20 4.64 3.85 -1.64
N VAL A 21 5.25 2.69 -1.47
CA VAL A 21 5.35 1.65 -2.49
C VAL A 21 4.38 0.54 -2.12
N LEU A 22 3.47 0.21 -3.03
CA LEU A 22 2.63 -0.98 -2.94
C LEU A 22 3.49 -2.19 -3.24
N VAL A 23 3.46 -3.18 -2.35
CA VAL A 23 4.14 -4.47 -2.52
C VAL A 23 3.08 -5.56 -2.46
N ILE A 24 2.94 -6.31 -3.55
CA ILE A 24 2.09 -7.51 -3.59
C ILE A 24 2.97 -8.73 -3.82
N THR A 25 2.78 -9.74 -2.99
CA THR A 25 3.44 -11.06 -3.06
C THR A 25 2.39 -12.14 -2.91
N ASN A 26 2.76 -13.40 -3.08
CA ASN A 26 1.84 -14.53 -2.87
C ASN A 26 1.23 -14.62 -1.46
N THR A 27 1.81 -13.93 -0.46
CA THR A 27 1.40 -14.04 0.94
C THR A 27 1.06 -12.70 1.60
N GLU A 28 1.35 -11.57 0.93
CA GLU A 28 1.25 -10.25 1.52
C GLU A 28 0.83 -9.21 0.49
N CYS A 29 -0.06 -8.31 0.91
CA CYS A 29 -0.41 -7.08 0.19
C CYS A 29 -0.22 -5.93 1.18
N VAL A 30 0.84 -5.14 0.98
CA VAL A 30 1.32 -4.16 1.97
C VAL A 30 1.83 -2.90 1.30
N LEU A 31 1.89 -1.82 2.08
CA LEU A 31 2.54 -0.57 1.74
C LEU A 31 3.85 -0.46 2.52
N VAL A 32 4.91 -0.04 1.84
CA VAL A 32 6.22 0.28 2.44
C VAL A 32 6.60 1.74 2.12
N PRO A 33 7.51 2.37 2.89
CA PRO A 33 7.92 3.76 2.63
C PRO A 33 8.49 3.95 1.22
N LYS A 34 8.36 5.17 0.66
CA LYS A 34 8.69 5.56 -0.73
C LYS A 34 10.14 5.25 -1.22
N ASN A 35 11.04 4.76 -0.38
CA ASN A 35 12.40 4.37 -0.78
C ASN A 35 12.79 2.98 -0.26
N GLU A 36 11.81 2.14 0.02
CA GLU A 36 12.01 0.80 0.54
C GLU A 36 11.38 -0.24 -0.39
N ASP A 37 11.76 -1.49 -0.18
CA ASP A 37 11.27 -2.63 -0.93
C ASP A 37 10.52 -3.62 -0.03
N LYS A 38 10.20 -4.79 -0.59
CA LYS A 38 9.53 -5.89 0.12
C LYS A 38 10.20 -6.34 1.43
N THR A 39 11.48 -6.05 1.63
CA THR A 39 12.27 -6.40 2.82
C THR A 39 12.10 -5.40 3.97
N SER A 40 11.38 -4.30 3.73
CA SER A 40 11.05 -3.32 4.76
C SER A 40 10.44 -3.96 6.01
N SER A 41 10.91 -3.54 7.18
CA SER A 41 10.27 -3.87 8.46
C SER A 41 9.11 -2.90 8.80
N ASN A 42 8.97 -1.79 8.08
CA ASN A 42 7.91 -0.81 8.27
C ASN A 42 6.82 -1.03 7.23
N LYS A 43 5.93 -1.97 7.51
CA LYS A 43 4.81 -2.31 6.63
C LYS A 43 3.50 -1.75 7.17
N ILE A 44 2.57 -1.45 6.26
CA ILE A 44 1.17 -1.20 6.56
C ILE A 44 0.37 -2.15 5.68
N GLU A 45 -0.54 -2.94 6.27
CA GLU A 45 -1.40 -3.79 5.47
C GLU A 45 -2.38 -2.94 4.67
N ILE A 46 -2.68 -3.33 3.43
CA ILE A 46 -3.74 -2.67 2.66
C ILE A 46 -4.94 -3.60 2.55
N PHE A 47 -6.10 -3.12 3.00
CA PHE A 47 -7.38 -3.78 2.78
C PHE A 47 -8.15 -3.02 1.71
N PHE A 48 -7.92 -3.42 0.45
CA PHE A 48 -8.60 -2.86 -0.71
C PHE A 48 -9.15 -4.00 -1.57
N PRO A 49 -10.42 -4.37 -1.39
CA PRO A 49 -11.05 -5.44 -2.17
C PRO A 49 -10.93 -5.19 -3.67
N ASN A 50 -10.67 -6.26 -4.43
CA ASN A 50 -10.50 -6.25 -5.88
C ASN A 50 -9.32 -5.40 -6.42
N LEU A 51 -8.40 -4.96 -5.56
CA LEU A 51 -7.22 -4.18 -5.98
C LEU A 51 -6.48 -4.84 -7.13
N GLU A 52 -6.29 -6.15 -7.06
CA GLU A 52 -5.59 -6.93 -8.09
C GLU A 52 -6.22 -6.83 -9.49
N CYS A 53 -7.54 -6.98 -9.55
CA CYS A 53 -8.31 -6.84 -10.79
C CYS A 53 -8.29 -5.40 -11.29
N LEU A 54 -8.43 -4.42 -10.40
CA LEU A 54 -8.41 -3.00 -10.76
C LEU A 54 -7.05 -2.57 -11.32
N LEU A 55 -5.95 -3.08 -10.76
CA LEU A 55 -4.61 -2.84 -11.30
C LEU A 55 -4.49 -3.45 -12.70
N ASP A 56 -4.94 -4.69 -12.89
CA ASP A 56 -4.90 -5.37 -14.20
C ASP A 56 -5.69 -4.62 -15.27
N GLU A 57 -6.88 -4.10 -14.93
CA GLU A 57 -7.70 -3.28 -15.84
C GLU A 57 -7.02 -1.97 -16.25
N VAL A 58 -6.27 -1.35 -15.34
CA VAL A 58 -5.70 0.00 -15.56
C VAL A 58 -4.33 -0.04 -16.21
N VAL A 59 -3.45 -0.96 -15.80
CA VAL A 59 -2.09 -1.05 -16.34
C VAL A 59 -1.85 -2.25 -17.25
N GLY A 60 -2.87 -3.08 -17.50
CA GLY A 60 -2.84 -4.15 -18.51
C GLY A 60 -1.88 -5.30 -18.20
N GLY A 61 -1.45 -5.42 -16.95
CA GLY A 61 -0.54 -6.45 -16.51
C GLY A 61 0.38 -6.04 -15.35
N TRP A 62 0.71 -7.04 -14.56
CA TRP A 62 1.60 -6.93 -13.41
C TRP A 62 3.05 -7.02 -13.88
N VAL A 63 3.74 -5.90 -13.98
CA VAL A 63 5.19 -5.93 -14.22
C VAL A 63 5.87 -6.21 -12.89
N GLY A 64 6.07 -7.50 -12.61
CA GLY A 64 6.82 -8.01 -11.46
C GLY A 64 7.70 -9.18 -11.91
N SER A 65 8.68 -9.57 -11.09
CA SER A 65 9.26 -10.91 -11.26
C SER A 65 8.18 -11.94 -10.92
N ASP A 66 8.42 -13.24 -11.19
CA ASP A 66 7.49 -14.35 -10.86
C ASP A 66 7.09 -14.48 -9.36
N ILE A 67 7.48 -13.54 -8.50
CA ILE A 67 7.47 -13.64 -7.04
C ILE A 67 6.81 -12.41 -6.38
N TYR A 68 6.89 -11.21 -6.97
CA TYR A 68 6.34 -10.00 -6.36
C TYR A 68 6.14 -8.84 -7.35
N TYR A 69 5.19 -7.97 -7.02
CA TYR A 69 4.83 -6.73 -7.71
C TYR A 69 5.16 -5.51 -6.85
N MET A 70 5.66 -4.44 -7.47
CA MET A 70 5.97 -3.18 -6.80
C MET A 70 5.71 -1.95 -7.67
N ASP A 71 5.01 -0.96 -7.12
CA ASP A 71 4.87 0.37 -7.72
C ASP A 71 4.69 1.43 -6.65
N GLU A 72 5.08 2.67 -6.95
CA GLU A 72 4.75 3.80 -6.10
C GLU A 72 3.24 4.07 -6.11
N VAL A 73 2.68 4.43 -4.95
CA VAL A 73 1.26 4.75 -4.80
C VAL A 73 1.03 5.94 -3.90
N VAL A 74 -0.08 6.65 -4.15
CA VAL A 74 -0.70 7.58 -3.22
C VAL A 74 -2.06 7.02 -2.85
N VAL A 75 -2.21 6.65 -1.58
CA VAL A 75 -3.43 6.03 -1.07
C VAL A 75 -4.03 6.87 0.05
N THR A 76 -5.34 7.10 0.00
CA THR A 76 -6.08 7.75 1.07
C THR A 76 -7.18 6.84 1.59
N GLY A 77 -7.19 6.60 2.90
CA GLY A 77 -8.12 5.69 3.55
C GLY A 77 -8.05 5.85 5.06
N PHE A 78 -8.79 5.02 5.79
CA PHE A 78 -8.78 5.00 7.24
C PHE A 78 -7.64 4.14 7.77
N LEU A 79 -6.89 4.67 8.72
CA LEU A 79 -5.87 3.91 9.42
C LEU A 79 -6.50 3.06 10.51
N ASP A 80 -6.32 1.76 10.43
CA ASP A 80 -6.85 0.78 11.37
C ASP A 80 -5.71 -0.02 12.02
N LYS A 81 -6.08 -0.84 13.01
CA LYS A 81 -5.15 -1.80 13.60
C LYS A 81 -4.81 -2.88 12.57
N GLY A 82 -3.53 -3.20 12.44
CA GLY A 82 -3.10 -4.32 11.60
C GLY A 82 -3.55 -5.67 12.17
N THR A 83 -3.68 -6.65 11.28
CA THR A 83 -4.15 -8.00 11.59
C THR A 83 -3.01 -8.94 12.00
N ARG A 84 -1.76 -8.59 11.68
CA ARG A 84 -0.55 -9.39 12.00
C ARG A 84 0.24 -8.75 13.14
N ILE A 85 0.82 -9.58 14.01
CA ILE A 85 1.61 -9.12 15.18
C ILE A 85 2.79 -8.23 14.76
N ASN A 86 3.43 -8.52 13.63
CA ASN A 86 4.58 -7.80 13.11
C ASN A 86 4.21 -6.62 12.18
N ILE A 87 2.91 -6.38 11.92
CA ILE A 87 2.43 -5.27 11.10
C ILE A 87 1.36 -4.52 11.90
N PRO A 88 1.71 -3.46 12.65
CA PRO A 88 0.81 -2.88 13.65
C PRO A 88 -0.36 -2.09 13.05
N PHE A 89 -0.27 -1.69 11.78
CA PHE A 89 -1.24 -0.82 11.11
C PHE A 89 -1.76 -1.44 9.83
N SER A 90 -3.01 -1.16 9.53
CA SER A 90 -3.63 -1.40 8.23
C SER A 90 -4.26 -0.11 7.70
N ILE A 91 -4.50 -0.03 6.40
CA ILE A 91 -5.32 1.00 5.79
C ILE A 91 -6.50 0.35 5.08
N SER A 92 -7.69 0.84 5.37
CA SER A 92 -8.96 0.35 4.84
C SER A 92 -9.84 1.50 4.36
N GLN A 93 -11.06 1.21 3.88
CA GLN A 93 -12.01 2.23 3.41
C GLN A 93 -11.35 3.22 2.44
N ILE A 94 -10.63 2.67 1.47
CA ILE A 94 -9.85 3.45 0.50
C ILE A 94 -10.79 4.33 -0.30
N SER A 95 -10.49 5.62 -0.33
CA SER A 95 -11.28 6.67 -0.98
C SER A 95 -10.55 7.34 -2.13
N ASN A 96 -9.24 7.17 -2.20
CA ASN A 96 -8.41 7.57 -3.34
C ASN A 96 -7.24 6.60 -3.45
N PHE A 97 -6.98 6.12 -4.66
CA PHE A 97 -5.82 5.29 -4.95
C PHE A 97 -5.23 5.68 -6.30
N ILE A 98 -4.00 6.21 -6.27
CA ILE A 98 -3.26 6.63 -7.45
C ILE A 98 -1.99 5.79 -7.51
N LEU A 99 -1.81 5.09 -8.62
CA LEU A 99 -0.59 4.37 -8.96
C LEU A 99 0.36 5.30 -9.72
N LYS A 100 1.66 5.23 -9.44
CA LYS A 100 2.71 5.93 -10.19
C LYS A 100 3.67 4.92 -10.78
N ARG A 101 3.76 4.88 -12.11
CA ARG A 101 4.63 3.95 -12.85
C ARG A 101 5.26 4.69 -14.02
N ASP A 102 6.58 4.55 -14.17
CA ASP A 102 7.36 5.11 -15.29
C ASP A 102 7.17 6.62 -15.54
N GLY A 103 6.82 7.37 -14.50
CA GLY A 103 6.56 8.81 -14.56
C GLY A 103 5.10 9.20 -14.83
N ASP A 104 4.25 8.22 -15.14
CA ASP A 104 2.80 8.41 -15.32
C ASP A 104 2.03 8.14 -14.03
N GLU A 105 0.86 8.78 -13.90
CA GLU A 105 -0.06 8.58 -12.80
C GLU A 105 -1.37 7.96 -13.30
N TYR A 106 -1.79 6.87 -12.66
CA TYR A 106 -3.00 6.14 -13.00
C TYR A 106 -3.97 6.17 -11.81
N LYS A 107 -5.16 6.71 -12.03
CA LYS A 107 -6.20 6.75 -11.00
C LYS A 107 -6.98 5.44 -10.98
N ILE A 108 -6.88 4.71 -9.87
CA ILE A 108 -7.59 3.43 -9.65
C ILE A 108 -8.96 3.67 -9.02
N LEU A 109 -9.07 4.63 -8.09
CA LEU A 109 -10.30 5.06 -7.42
C LEU A 109 -10.29 6.56 -7.15
#